data_AF-A0A2M4A9C8-F1
#
_entry.id   AF-A0A2M4A9C8-F1
#
_cell.length_a   1.000
_cell.length_b   1.000
_cell.length_c   1.000
_cell.angle_alpha   90.00
_cell.angle_beta   90.00
_cell.angle_gamma   90.00
#
_symmetry.space_group_name_H-M   'P 1'
#
loop_
_entity.id
_entity.type
_entity.pdbx_description
1 polymer ?
#
loop_
_entity_poly.entity_id
_entity_poly.type
_entity_poly.pdbx_seq_one_letter_code
_entity_poly.pdbx_strand_id
1 'polypeptide(L)'
;CDGSPMSSESSESNEYEGSGILTVIRKQCKSNTRSNAAFSVVMESLEDAFMCISNFDAENFVIDFKQLTNATRGTFFTKYCPKVRSLISCPDGIVVAVRPCLKESARNIVQAFYDSIPEALNLACKNDGEIIFKLTDQKWQDCFMRKADQMWACYNTLQSILNGDWENSQLTPERCSILKNFGQCLKDQLDACDLSDIIGFYDIPMNAVLPLTSCANYTQEPTVHLLDNNTIVET
;
A
#
# COMPACT_ATOMS: atom_id res chain seq x y z
N CYS A 1 10.24 26.01 -54.44
CA CYS A 1 10.07 25.98 -52.98
C CYS A 1 8.63 26.35 -52.68
N ASP A 2 7.87 25.42 -52.12
CA ASP A 2 6.99 25.68 -50.98
C ASP A 2 6.35 24.35 -50.59
N GLY A 3 7.09 23.60 -49.77
CA GLY A 3 6.54 22.48 -49.03
C GLY A 3 5.94 23.04 -47.75
N SER A 4 4.61 23.13 -47.70
CA SER A 4 3.90 23.31 -46.45
C SER A 4 3.98 22.01 -45.66
N PRO A 5 4.45 22.00 -44.40
CA PRO A 5 4.29 20.84 -43.54
C PRO A 5 2.83 20.76 -43.13
N MET A 6 2.15 19.67 -43.47
CA MET A 6 0.94 19.27 -42.75
C MET A 6 1.36 18.88 -41.34
N SER A 7 1.26 19.84 -40.42
CA SER A 7 1.25 19.58 -38.99
C SER A 7 -0.05 18.84 -38.68
N SER A 8 -0.01 17.51 -38.64
CA SER A 8 -1.02 16.72 -37.96
C SER A 8 -0.86 16.99 -36.46
N GLU A 9 -1.47 18.06 -35.97
CA GLU A 9 -1.77 18.20 -34.55
C GLU A 9 -2.75 17.09 -34.18
N SER A 10 -2.20 15.96 -33.77
CA SER A 10 -2.94 14.95 -33.02
C SER A 10 -3.50 15.66 -31.79
N SER A 11 -4.80 15.89 -31.82
CA SER A 11 -5.56 16.48 -30.74
C SER A 11 -5.40 15.56 -29.51
N GLU A 12 -4.45 15.87 -28.64
CA GLU A 12 -4.37 15.25 -27.32
C GLU A 12 -5.62 15.67 -26.56
N SER A 13 -6.63 14.79 -26.56
CA SER A 13 -7.83 14.92 -25.75
C SER A 13 -7.42 14.93 -24.27
N ASN A 14 -7.46 16.12 -23.67
CA ASN A 14 -7.20 16.38 -22.25
C ASN A 14 -8.33 15.85 -21.35
N GLU A 15 -8.63 14.55 -21.40
CA GLU A 15 -9.86 14.01 -20.80
C GLU A 15 -9.71 13.35 -19.41
N TYR A 16 -8.58 13.52 -18.71
CA TYR A 16 -8.55 13.12 -17.30
C TYR A 16 -7.91 14.17 -16.39
N GLU A 17 -8.61 15.23 -16.04
CA GLU A 17 -8.32 15.97 -14.80
C GLU A 17 -8.78 15.12 -13.60
N GLY A 18 -8.02 14.08 -13.25
CA GLY A 18 -8.27 13.28 -12.05
C GLY A 18 -7.44 13.80 -10.87
N SER A 19 -8.04 14.03 -9.70
CA SER A 19 -7.25 14.19 -8.48
C SER A 19 -6.68 12.82 -8.04
N GLY A 20 -5.52 12.81 -7.38
CA GLY A 20 -4.94 11.58 -6.80
C GLY A 20 -3.89 10.87 -7.66
N ILE A 21 -3.75 9.56 -7.45
CA ILE A 21 -2.63 8.74 -7.95
C ILE A 21 -2.49 8.73 -9.48
N LEU A 22 -3.59 8.82 -10.23
CA LEU A 22 -3.56 8.83 -11.70
C LEU A 22 -2.87 10.07 -12.28
N THR A 23 -3.02 11.23 -11.64
CA THR A 23 -2.28 12.45 -12.05
C THR A 23 -0.79 12.32 -11.77
N VAL A 24 -0.42 11.69 -10.65
CA VAL A 24 0.97 11.39 -10.32
C VAL A 24 1.57 10.44 -11.36
N ILE A 25 0.87 9.35 -11.70
CA ILE A 25 1.31 8.40 -12.74
C ILE A 25 1.45 9.11 -14.08
N ARG A 26 0.46 9.89 -14.53
CA ARG A 26 0.56 10.65 -15.79
C ARG A 26 1.79 11.54 -15.82
N LYS A 27 2.03 12.32 -14.75
CA LYS A 27 3.20 13.21 -14.66
C LYS A 27 4.50 12.43 -14.80
N GLN A 28 4.60 11.27 -14.14
CA GLN A 28 5.78 10.41 -14.21
C GLN A 28 5.96 9.76 -15.59
N CYS A 29 4.87 9.27 -16.20
CA CYS A 29 4.88 8.75 -17.57
C CYS A 29 5.42 9.80 -18.54
N LYS A 30 4.87 11.02 -18.48
CA LYS A 30 5.31 12.14 -19.33
C LYS A 30 6.76 12.54 -19.06
N SER A 31 7.18 12.59 -17.79
CA SER A 31 8.55 12.92 -17.41
C SER A 31 9.57 11.89 -17.92
N ASN A 32 9.27 10.60 -17.76
CA ASN A 32 10.21 9.51 -18.06
C ASN A 32 10.20 9.06 -19.52
N THR A 33 9.06 9.18 -20.22
CA THR A 33 8.92 8.73 -21.62
C THR A 33 8.82 9.88 -22.62
N ARG A 34 8.70 11.13 -22.14
CA ARG A 34 8.46 12.34 -22.94
C ARG A 34 7.15 12.31 -23.75
N SER A 35 6.23 11.41 -23.41
CA SER A 35 4.95 11.22 -24.09
C SER A 35 3.85 10.80 -23.10
N ASN A 36 2.59 11.02 -23.47
CA ASN A 36 1.43 10.47 -22.77
C ASN A 36 1.06 9.05 -23.21
N ALA A 37 1.70 8.50 -24.25
CA ALA A 37 1.36 7.17 -24.77
C ALA A 37 1.47 6.06 -23.70
N ALA A 38 2.50 6.12 -22.84
CA ALA A 38 2.63 5.17 -21.74
C ALA A 38 1.49 5.30 -20.71
N PHE A 39 0.96 6.50 -20.51
CA PHE A 39 -0.19 6.71 -19.63
C PHE A 39 -1.48 6.10 -20.23
N SER A 40 -1.67 6.18 -21.55
CA SER A 40 -2.79 5.53 -22.23
C SER A 40 -2.76 4.01 -22.05
N VAL A 41 -1.60 3.38 -22.18
CA VAL A 41 -1.43 1.93 -21.94
C VAL A 41 -1.77 1.55 -20.48
N VAL A 42 -1.44 2.43 -19.51
CA VAL A 42 -1.85 2.24 -18.12
C VAL A 42 -3.37 2.28 -17.97
N MET A 43 -4.05 3.21 -18.66
CA MET A 43 -5.52 3.31 -18.62
C MET A 43 -6.19 2.08 -19.24
N GLU A 44 -5.70 1.60 -20.38
CA GLU A 44 -6.17 0.36 -21.00
C GLU A 44 -5.99 -0.84 -20.05
N SER A 45 -4.82 -0.95 -19.41
CA SER A 45 -4.55 -2.02 -18.43
C SER A 45 -5.43 -1.94 -17.18
N LEU A 46 -5.84 -0.72 -16.78
CA LEU A 46 -6.80 -0.54 -15.69
C LEU A 46 -8.19 -1.04 -16.10
N GLU A 47 -8.65 -0.73 -17.31
CA GLU A 47 -9.92 -1.23 -17.85
C GLU A 47 -9.94 -2.76 -17.94
N ASP A 48 -8.87 -3.38 -18.43
CA ASP A 48 -8.71 -4.84 -18.48
C ASP A 48 -8.74 -5.46 -17.08
N ALA A 49 -8.07 -4.86 -16.10
CA ALA A 49 -8.10 -5.32 -14.72
C ALA A 49 -9.52 -5.21 -14.12
N PHE A 50 -10.25 -4.13 -14.39
CA PHE A 50 -11.65 -3.96 -13.97
C PHE A 50 -12.55 -5.04 -14.58
N MET A 51 -12.40 -5.31 -15.88
CA MET A 51 -13.10 -6.38 -16.57
C MET A 51 -12.79 -7.76 -15.96
N CYS A 52 -11.53 -8.02 -15.64
CA CYS A 52 -11.10 -9.27 -15.01
C CYS A 52 -11.74 -9.49 -13.63
N ILE A 53 -11.83 -8.45 -12.80
CA ILE A 53 -12.47 -8.55 -11.47
C ILE A 53 -14.00 -8.53 -11.50
N SER A 54 -14.63 -8.10 -12.60
CA SER A 54 -16.09 -7.92 -12.70
C SER A 54 -16.91 -9.18 -12.42
N ASN A 55 -16.31 -10.36 -12.63
CA ASN A 55 -16.94 -11.65 -12.35
C ASN A 55 -16.98 -12.00 -10.84
N PHE A 56 -16.35 -11.19 -9.99
CA PHE A 56 -16.42 -11.36 -8.55
C PHE A 56 -17.75 -10.86 -8.00
N ASP A 57 -18.48 -11.75 -7.34
CA ASP A 57 -19.73 -11.45 -6.68
C ASP A 57 -19.48 -10.67 -5.37
N ALA A 58 -19.18 -9.38 -5.51
CA ALA A 58 -18.86 -8.48 -4.40
C ALA A 58 -20.06 -8.28 -3.46
N GLU A 59 -21.28 -8.31 -4.00
CA GLU A 59 -22.50 -8.16 -3.21
C GLU A 59 -22.66 -9.32 -2.23
N ASN A 60 -22.62 -10.56 -2.72
CA ASN A 60 -22.71 -11.72 -1.84
C ASN A 60 -21.49 -11.86 -0.92
N PHE A 61 -20.30 -11.44 -1.35
CA PHE A 61 -19.13 -11.38 -0.46
C PHE A 61 -19.40 -10.50 0.77
N VAL A 62 -19.91 -9.29 0.56
CA VAL A 62 -20.21 -8.34 1.65
C VAL A 62 -21.33 -8.86 2.55
N ILE A 63 -22.39 -9.44 1.96
CA ILE A 63 -23.51 -10.02 2.73
C ILE A 63 -23.00 -11.18 3.60
N ASP A 64 -22.30 -12.14 3.01
CA ASP A 64 -21.76 -13.30 3.72
C ASP A 64 -20.77 -12.88 4.81
N PHE A 65 -19.95 -11.85 4.56
CA PHE A 65 -18.97 -11.34 5.52
C PHE A 65 -19.64 -10.70 6.75
N LYS A 66 -20.73 -9.93 6.55
CA LYS A 66 -21.48 -9.32 7.65
C LYS A 66 -22.22 -10.35 8.52
N GLN A 67 -22.51 -11.51 7.97
CA GLN A 67 -23.18 -12.62 8.67
C GLN A 67 -22.20 -13.67 9.21
N LEU A 68 -20.90 -13.39 9.13
CA LEU A 68 -19.86 -14.32 9.49
C LEU A 68 -19.91 -14.65 10.99
N THR A 69 -19.84 -15.93 11.31
CA THR A 69 -19.78 -16.44 12.69
C THR A 69 -18.62 -17.41 12.82
N ASN A 70 -18.25 -17.73 14.06
CA ASN A 70 -17.20 -18.72 14.31
C ASN A 70 -17.53 -20.10 13.70
N ALA A 71 -18.82 -20.45 13.60
CA ALA A 71 -19.27 -21.70 12.98
C ALA A 71 -19.24 -21.67 11.45
N THR A 72 -19.42 -20.49 10.83
CA THR A 72 -19.53 -20.34 9.37
C THR A 72 -18.24 -19.89 8.70
N ARG A 73 -17.22 -19.46 9.46
CA ARG A 73 -15.97 -18.92 8.91
C ARG A 73 -15.20 -19.91 8.02
N GLY A 74 -15.16 -21.20 8.37
CA GLY A 74 -14.50 -22.21 7.53
C GLY A 74 -15.12 -22.28 6.13
N THR A 75 -16.44 -22.29 6.05
CA THR A 75 -17.18 -22.28 4.77
C THR A 75 -16.95 -20.97 4.01
N PHE A 76 -16.97 -19.83 4.68
CA PHE A 76 -16.74 -18.52 4.08
C PHE A 76 -15.36 -18.42 3.43
N PHE A 77 -14.28 -18.68 4.18
CA PHE A 77 -12.92 -18.54 3.67
C PHE A 77 -12.60 -19.62 2.63
N THR A 78 -13.15 -20.84 2.76
CA THR A 78 -13.07 -21.86 1.71
C THR A 78 -13.72 -21.40 0.40
N LYS A 79 -14.86 -20.69 0.48
CA LYS A 79 -15.58 -20.15 -0.69
C LYS A 79 -14.83 -18.98 -1.35
N TYR A 80 -14.27 -18.06 -0.57
CA TYR A 80 -13.79 -16.77 -1.09
C TYR A 80 -12.28 -16.69 -1.28
N CYS A 81 -11.46 -17.35 -0.47
CA CYS A 81 -10.00 -17.28 -0.63
C CYS A 81 -9.50 -17.74 -2.01
N PRO A 82 -9.99 -18.85 -2.60
CA PRO A 82 -9.61 -19.23 -3.95
C PRO A 82 -10.04 -18.20 -5.01
N LYS A 83 -11.23 -17.61 -4.84
CA LYS A 83 -11.74 -16.57 -5.74
C LYS A 83 -10.85 -15.34 -5.70
N VAL A 84 -10.58 -14.81 -4.51
CA VAL A 84 -9.69 -13.64 -4.36
C VAL A 84 -8.29 -13.96 -4.89
N ARG A 85 -7.77 -15.18 -4.68
CA ARG A 85 -6.49 -15.60 -5.24
C ARG A 85 -6.45 -15.54 -6.77
N SER A 86 -7.53 -15.96 -7.44
CA SER A 86 -7.63 -15.82 -8.91
C SER A 86 -7.71 -14.38 -9.39
N LEU A 87 -8.12 -13.44 -8.53
CA LEU A 87 -8.17 -12.01 -8.89
C LEU A 87 -6.83 -11.30 -8.71
N ILE A 88 -5.90 -11.85 -7.93
CA ILE A 88 -4.59 -11.22 -7.70
C ILE A 88 -3.82 -11.02 -9.00
N SER A 89 -4.01 -11.89 -10.00
CA SER A 89 -3.38 -11.76 -11.33
C SER A 89 -4.09 -10.76 -12.26
N CYS A 90 -5.30 -10.29 -11.95
CA CYS A 90 -6.00 -9.31 -12.80
C CYS A 90 -5.19 -8.03 -13.05
N PRO A 91 -4.46 -7.47 -12.07
CA PRO A 91 -3.59 -6.31 -12.25
C PRO A 91 -2.21 -6.60 -12.87
N ASP A 92 -1.88 -7.83 -13.28
CA ASP A 92 -0.55 -8.17 -13.84
C ASP A 92 -0.16 -7.21 -14.97
N GLY A 93 -1.13 -6.92 -15.86
CA GLY A 93 -0.96 -5.97 -16.96
C GLY A 93 -0.63 -4.55 -16.50
N ILE A 94 -1.17 -4.12 -15.35
CA ILE A 94 -0.94 -2.79 -14.78
C ILE A 94 0.52 -2.64 -14.34
N VAL A 95 1.10 -3.66 -13.69
CA VAL A 95 2.50 -3.63 -13.23
C VAL A 95 3.45 -3.48 -14.42
N VAL A 96 3.16 -4.18 -15.52
CA VAL A 96 3.91 -4.07 -16.77
C VAL A 96 3.70 -2.69 -17.41
N ALA A 97 2.46 -2.21 -17.48
CA ALA A 97 2.10 -0.95 -18.11
C ALA A 97 2.66 0.29 -17.40
N VAL A 98 2.76 0.27 -16.07
CA VAL A 98 3.30 1.40 -15.29
C VAL A 98 4.84 1.44 -15.34
N ARG A 99 5.51 0.34 -15.68
CA ARG A 99 6.98 0.22 -15.67
C ARG A 99 7.71 1.33 -16.45
N PRO A 100 7.28 1.76 -17.66
CA PRO A 100 7.91 2.86 -18.39
C PRO A 100 7.74 4.22 -17.70
N CYS A 101 6.70 4.36 -16.87
CA CYS A 101 6.44 5.56 -16.09
C CYS A 101 7.31 5.66 -14.84
N LEU A 102 8.01 4.59 -14.43
CA LEU A 102 8.80 4.55 -13.20
C LEU A 102 10.30 4.68 -13.47
N LYS A 103 11.02 5.31 -12.52
CA LYS A 103 12.49 5.23 -12.41
C LYS A 103 12.91 3.82 -12.01
N GLU A 104 14.15 3.43 -12.30
CA GLU A 104 14.63 2.06 -12.09
C GLU A 104 14.47 1.55 -10.64
N SER A 105 14.83 2.38 -9.65
CA SER A 105 14.65 2.05 -8.23
C SER A 105 13.18 1.80 -7.85
N ALA A 106 12.25 2.54 -8.46
CA ALA A 106 10.82 2.41 -8.22
C ALA A 106 10.20 1.18 -8.87
N ARG A 107 10.77 0.69 -9.99
CA ARG A 107 10.28 -0.53 -10.67
C ARG A 107 10.38 -1.76 -9.77
N ASN A 108 11.54 -1.93 -9.13
CA ASN A 108 11.77 -3.07 -8.23
C ASN A 108 10.89 -2.98 -6.97
N ILE A 109 10.67 -1.75 -6.45
CA ILE A 109 9.77 -1.52 -5.32
C ILE A 109 8.33 -1.90 -5.66
N VAL A 110 7.82 -1.45 -6.81
CA VAL A 110 6.44 -1.76 -7.25
C VAL A 110 6.27 -3.25 -7.48
N GLN A 111 7.25 -3.91 -8.10
CA GLN A 111 7.22 -5.36 -8.30
C GLN A 111 7.23 -6.12 -6.97
N ALA A 112 8.12 -5.78 -6.04
CA ALA A 112 8.19 -6.45 -4.74
C ALA A 112 6.92 -6.25 -3.90
N PHE A 113 6.32 -5.06 -3.98
CA PHE A 113 5.02 -4.83 -3.36
C PHE A 113 3.95 -5.73 -3.97
N TYR A 114 3.87 -5.81 -5.30
CA TYR A 114 2.90 -6.66 -6.00
C TYR A 114 3.10 -8.16 -5.66
N ASP A 115 4.34 -8.63 -5.66
CA ASP A 115 4.70 -10.02 -5.35
C ASP A 115 4.40 -10.40 -3.90
N SER A 116 4.22 -9.42 -3.01
CA SER A 116 3.85 -9.63 -1.60
C SER A 116 2.33 -9.83 -1.38
N ILE A 117 1.49 -9.44 -2.34
CA ILE A 117 0.01 -9.54 -2.23
C ILE A 117 -0.46 -10.98 -1.99
N PRO A 118 0.05 -12.01 -2.71
CA PRO A 118 -0.30 -13.41 -2.42
C PRO A 118 -0.01 -13.83 -0.97
N GLU A 119 1.09 -13.35 -0.39
CA GLU A 119 1.46 -13.68 0.99
C GLU A 119 0.52 -13.00 1.99
N ALA A 120 0.15 -11.73 1.76
CA ALA A 120 -0.87 -11.05 2.55
C ALA A 120 -2.23 -11.77 2.46
N LEU A 121 -2.63 -12.26 1.28
CA LEU A 121 -3.84 -13.07 1.14
C LEU A 121 -3.73 -14.39 1.92
N ASN A 122 -2.58 -15.05 1.90
CA ASN A 122 -2.37 -16.28 2.66
C ASN A 122 -2.52 -16.02 4.16
N LEU A 123 -2.04 -14.89 4.67
CA LEU A 123 -2.27 -14.47 6.06
C LEU A 123 -3.76 -14.24 6.34
N ALA A 124 -4.48 -13.54 5.45
CA ALA A 124 -5.92 -13.30 5.58
C ALA A 124 -6.75 -14.58 5.59
N CYS A 125 -6.30 -15.62 4.88
CA CYS A 125 -6.99 -16.89 4.75
C CYS A 125 -6.57 -17.95 5.76
N LYS A 126 -5.49 -17.70 6.52
CA LYS A 126 -4.92 -18.67 7.48
C LYS A 126 -5.93 -19.00 8.58
N ASN A 127 -5.99 -20.27 8.97
CA ASN A 127 -6.86 -20.77 10.04
C ASN A 127 -8.32 -20.34 9.90
N ASP A 128 -8.91 -20.55 8.73
CA ASP A 128 -10.26 -20.09 8.40
C ASP A 128 -10.43 -18.58 8.64
N GLY A 129 -9.42 -17.83 8.20
CA GLY A 129 -9.32 -16.38 8.30
C GLY A 129 -9.45 -15.83 9.71
N GLU A 130 -8.81 -16.49 10.67
CA GLU A 130 -8.84 -16.15 12.10
C GLU A 130 -8.58 -14.66 12.37
N ILE A 131 -7.57 -14.07 11.73
CA ILE A 131 -7.21 -12.66 11.92
C ILE A 131 -8.30 -11.74 11.37
N ILE A 132 -8.81 -12.04 10.17
CA ILE A 132 -9.89 -11.25 9.55
C ILE A 132 -11.19 -11.42 10.35
N PHE A 133 -11.46 -12.61 10.86
CA PHE A 133 -12.64 -12.90 11.67
C PHE A 133 -12.64 -12.10 12.98
N LYS A 134 -11.48 -11.91 13.64
CA LYS A 134 -11.37 -11.03 14.83
C LYS A 134 -11.91 -9.62 14.57
N LEU A 135 -11.82 -9.11 13.34
CA LEU A 135 -12.34 -7.79 12.96
C LEU A 135 -13.88 -7.71 12.89
N THR A 136 -14.57 -8.85 12.89
CA THR A 136 -16.04 -8.90 12.91
C THR A 136 -16.62 -8.83 14.32
N ASP A 137 -15.80 -9.04 15.35
CA ASP A 137 -16.26 -9.02 16.73
C ASP A 137 -16.35 -7.58 17.25
N GLN A 138 -17.54 -7.24 17.76
CA GLN A 138 -17.88 -5.89 18.22
C GLN A 138 -16.94 -5.37 19.31
N LYS A 139 -16.48 -6.23 20.24
CA LYS A 139 -15.54 -5.85 21.30
C LYS A 139 -14.24 -5.30 20.70
N TRP A 140 -13.78 -5.92 19.63
CA TRP A 140 -12.53 -5.60 18.96
C TRP A 140 -12.67 -4.33 18.12
N GLN A 141 -13.80 -4.19 17.42
CA GLN A 141 -14.16 -2.95 16.72
C GLN A 141 -14.21 -1.76 17.68
N ASP A 142 -14.85 -1.92 18.85
CA ASP A 142 -14.93 -0.87 19.86
C ASP A 142 -13.55 -0.52 20.46
N CYS A 143 -12.65 -1.49 20.59
CA CYS A 143 -11.27 -1.22 20.99
C CYS A 143 -10.50 -0.46 19.91
N PHE A 144 -10.57 -0.94 18.67
CA PHE A 144 -9.93 -0.33 17.51
C PHE A 144 -10.36 1.14 17.34
N MET A 145 -11.66 1.41 17.44
CA MET A 145 -12.19 2.77 17.35
C MET A 145 -11.70 3.68 18.48
N ARG A 146 -11.49 3.16 19.69
CA ARG A 146 -10.87 3.92 20.81
C ARG A 146 -9.38 4.19 20.60
N LYS A 147 -8.72 3.43 19.73
CA LYS A 147 -7.31 3.59 19.35
C LYS A 147 -7.12 4.37 18.05
N ALA A 148 -8.21 4.74 17.37
CA ALA A 148 -8.17 5.38 16.06
C ALA A 148 -7.33 6.68 16.06
N ASP A 149 -7.47 7.53 17.08
CA ASP A 149 -6.70 8.78 17.17
C ASP A 149 -5.19 8.52 17.37
N GLN A 150 -4.82 7.51 18.17
CA GLN A 150 -3.41 7.14 18.39
C GLN A 150 -2.82 6.49 17.14
N MET A 151 -3.58 5.65 16.44
CA MET A 151 -3.18 5.09 15.15
C MET A 151 -3.05 6.18 14.09
N TRP A 152 -3.95 7.18 14.11
CA TRP A 152 -3.85 8.36 13.26
C TRP A 152 -2.61 9.19 13.58
N ALA A 153 -2.25 9.31 14.86
CA ALA A 153 -1.00 9.94 15.26
C ALA A 153 0.24 9.20 14.71
N CYS A 154 0.25 7.85 14.72
CA CYS A 154 1.28 7.07 14.03
C CYS A 154 1.34 7.44 12.53
N TYR A 155 0.18 7.54 11.87
CA TYR A 155 0.10 7.87 10.45
C TYR A 155 0.57 9.30 10.13
N ASN A 156 0.31 10.28 11.01
CA ASN A 156 0.78 11.65 10.81
C ASN A 156 2.32 11.74 10.78
N THR A 157 3.01 10.89 11.53
CA THR A 157 4.47 10.77 11.43
C THR A 157 4.89 10.28 10.04
N LEU A 158 4.12 9.36 9.44
CA LEU A 158 4.36 8.84 8.10
C LEU A 158 4.00 9.84 6.98
N GLN A 159 3.01 10.72 7.17
CA GLN A 159 2.65 11.74 6.18
C GLN A 159 3.83 12.65 5.82
N SER A 160 4.74 12.91 6.76
CA SER A 160 5.96 13.69 6.50
C SER A 160 6.86 13.05 5.44
N ILE A 161 6.78 11.71 5.28
CA ILE A 161 7.46 10.96 4.22
C ILE A 161 6.64 10.95 2.94
N LEU A 162 5.34 10.67 3.03
CA LEU A 162 4.45 10.50 1.87
C LEU A 162 4.23 11.80 1.08
N ASN A 163 4.28 12.95 1.75
CA ASN A 163 4.18 14.27 1.13
C ASN A 163 5.54 14.77 0.58
N GLY A 164 6.61 14.00 0.78
CA GLY A 164 7.95 14.32 0.29
C GLY A 164 8.17 13.85 -1.15
N ASP A 165 9.15 14.45 -1.81
CA ASP A 165 9.54 14.09 -3.18
C ASP A 165 10.19 12.69 -3.19
N TRP A 166 9.37 11.65 -3.34
CA TRP A 166 9.79 10.26 -3.51
C TRP A 166 10.68 10.07 -4.76
N GLU A 167 10.67 11.05 -5.68
CA GLU A 167 11.46 11.06 -6.91
C GLU A 167 12.97 11.12 -6.65
N ASN A 168 13.42 11.59 -5.49
CA ASN A 168 14.84 11.72 -5.13
C ASN A 168 15.36 10.54 -4.31
N SER A 169 15.06 9.31 -4.74
CA SER A 169 15.80 8.02 -4.63
C SER A 169 16.71 7.68 -3.42
N GLN A 170 16.72 8.42 -2.32
CA GLN A 170 17.42 8.10 -1.08
C GLN A 170 16.51 8.48 0.08
N LEU A 171 15.91 7.47 0.71
CA LEU A 171 15.33 7.63 2.03
C LEU A 171 16.48 7.92 2.99
N THR A 172 16.45 9.10 3.62
CA THR A 172 17.42 9.48 4.64
C THR A 172 17.31 8.51 5.83
N PRO A 173 18.37 8.39 6.65
CA PRO A 173 18.32 7.63 7.90
C PRO A 173 17.09 7.92 8.77
N GLU A 174 16.72 9.20 8.86
CA GLU A 174 15.53 9.67 9.56
C GLU A 174 14.23 9.10 8.97
N ARG A 175 14.07 9.13 7.64
CA ARG A 175 12.90 8.55 6.95
C ARG A 175 12.83 7.03 7.12
N CYS A 176 13.98 6.35 7.11
CA CYS A 176 14.04 4.92 7.38
C CYS A 176 13.65 4.58 8.82
N SER A 177 14.08 5.39 9.79
CA SER A 177 13.69 5.27 11.19
C SER A 177 12.18 5.46 11.35
N ILE A 178 11.59 6.48 10.73
CA ILE A 178 10.14 6.71 10.75
C ILE A 178 9.36 5.53 10.15
N LEU A 179 9.80 4.94 9.02
CA LEU A 179 9.12 3.78 8.41
C LEU A 179 9.13 2.55 9.34
N LYS A 180 10.25 2.29 10.01
CA LYS A 180 10.36 1.20 11.00
C LYS A 180 9.53 1.51 12.25
N ASN A 181 9.60 2.74 12.75
CA ASN A 181 8.87 3.18 13.94
C ASN A 181 7.35 3.22 13.71
N PHE A 182 6.90 3.45 12.49
CA PHE A 182 5.47 3.42 12.17
C PHE A 182 4.87 2.02 12.38
N GLY A 183 5.54 0.97 11.89
CA GLY A 183 5.11 -0.42 12.11
C GLY A 183 5.04 -0.75 13.60
N GLN A 184 6.06 -0.37 14.37
CA GLN A 184 6.06 -0.56 15.82
C GLN A 184 4.96 0.26 16.53
N CYS A 185 4.75 1.51 16.13
CA CYS A 185 3.69 2.38 16.68
C CYS A 185 2.31 1.78 16.47
N LEU A 186 2.02 1.28 15.26
CA LEU A 186 0.76 0.58 14.97
C LEU A 186 0.62 -0.69 15.81
N LYS A 187 1.69 -1.49 15.89
CA LYS A 187 1.72 -2.70 16.69
C LYS A 187 1.39 -2.41 18.16
N ASP A 188 2.01 -1.40 18.77
CA ASP A 188 1.75 -1.04 20.16
C ASP A 188 0.27 -0.66 20.42
N GLN A 189 -0.38 0.00 19.45
CA GLN A 189 -1.81 0.31 19.55
C GLN A 189 -2.69 -0.93 19.35
N LEU A 190 -2.32 -1.82 18.43
CA LEU A 190 -3.04 -3.07 18.14
C LEU A 190 -2.89 -4.09 19.27
N ASP A 191 -1.71 -4.20 19.89
CA ASP A 191 -1.40 -5.04 21.04
C ASP A 191 -2.31 -4.72 22.23
N ALA A 192 -2.58 -3.43 22.47
CA ALA A 192 -3.52 -2.98 23.50
C ALA A 192 -4.96 -3.48 23.28
N CYS A 193 -5.27 -3.94 22.06
CA CYS A 193 -6.54 -4.55 21.68
C CYS A 193 -6.42 -6.06 21.40
N ASP A 194 -5.27 -6.71 21.64
CA ASP A 194 -4.97 -8.13 21.30
C ASP A 194 -4.98 -8.41 19.77
N LEU A 195 -4.85 -7.35 18.97
CA LEU A 195 -4.93 -7.34 17.50
C LEU A 195 -3.57 -7.33 16.83
N SER A 196 -2.51 -7.68 17.56
CA SER A 196 -1.13 -7.66 17.09
C SER A 196 -0.95 -8.35 15.74
N ASP A 197 -1.66 -9.45 15.51
CA ASP A 197 -1.58 -10.26 14.29
C ASP A 197 -1.93 -9.45 13.02
N ILE A 198 -2.71 -8.37 13.13
CA ILE A 198 -3.04 -7.48 12.02
C ILE A 198 -1.79 -6.80 11.45
N ILE A 199 -0.76 -6.58 12.27
CA ILE A 199 0.47 -5.92 11.81
C ILE A 199 1.12 -6.71 10.66
N GLY A 200 0.87 -8.02 10.57
CA GLY A 200 1.36 -8.84 9.46
C GLY A 200 0.94 -8.32 8.08
N PHE A 201 -0.24 -7.69 7.94
CA PHE A 201 -0.67 -7.10 6.66
C PHE A 201 0.14 -5.87 6.25
N TYR A 202 0.76 -5.18 7.22
CA TYR A 202 1.71 -4.10 6.97
C TYR A 202 3.13 -4.64 6.79
N ASP A 203 3.54 -5.57 7.65
CA ASP A 203 4.91 -6.11 7.67
C ASP A 203 5.25 -6.89 6.40
N ILE A 204 4.32 -7.67 5.84
CA ILE A 204 4.54 -8.46 4.61
C ILE A 204 5.03 -7.57 3.45
N PRO A 205 4.28 -6.55 2.99
CA PRO A 205 4.74 -5.69 1.91
C PRO A 205 5.97 -4.86 2.29
N MET A 206 6.10 -4.43 3.54
CA MET A 206 7.26 -3.63 3.96
C MET A 206 8.55 -4.44 4.03
N ASN A 207 8.49 -5.69 4.45
CA ASN A 207 9.64 -6.60 4.45
C ASN A 207 10.11 -6.92 3.03
N ALA A 208 9.21 -6.91 2.04
CA ALA A 208 9.56 -7.05 0.63
C ALA A 208 10.18 -5.75 0.05
N VAL A 209 9.65 -4.59 0.42
CA VAL A 209 10.02 -3.30 -0.19
C VAL A 209 11.25 -2.66 0.46
N LEU A 210 11.32 -2.61 1.80
CA LEU A 210 12.37 -1.87 2.53
C LEU A 210 13.81 -2.30 2.15
N PRO A 211 14.11 -3.59 1.93
CA PRO A 211 15.45 -4.01 1.49
C PRO A 211 15.87 -3.47 0.12
N LEU A 212 14.92 -3.05 -0.72
CA LEU A 212 15.18 -2.47 -2.05
C LEU A 212 15.41 -0.96 -1.98
N THR A 213 15.32 -0.38 -0.80
CA THR A 213 15.53 1.04 -0.54
C THR A 213 16.88 1.28 0.16
N SER A 214 17.27 2.55 0.31
CA SER A 214 18.42 2.93 1.14
C SER A 214 18.27 2.55 2.62
N CYS A 215 17.10 2.11 3.08
CA CYS A 215 16.87 1.65 4.45
C CYS A 215 17.43 0.26 4.76
N ALA A 216 17.80 -0.53 3.76
CA ALA A 216 18.35 -1.88 3.94
C ALA A 216 19.62 -1.88 4.82
N ASN A 217 20.46 -0.86 4.65
CA ASN A 217 21.73 -0.73 5.35
C ASN A 217 21.62 -0.04 6.72
N TYR A 218 20.40 0.35 7.14
CA TYR A 218 20.19 1.09 8.38
C TYR A 218 19.70 0.17 9.50
N THR A 219 20.62 -0.28 10.36
CA THR A 219 20.31 -0.80 11.69
C THR A 219 20.16 0.39 12.64
N GLN A 220 19.03 0.49 13.36
CA GLN A 220 18.86 1.51 14.40
C GLN A 220 20.01 1.38 15.41
N GLU A 221 20.81 2.43 15.59
CA GLU A 221 21.37 2.65 16.92
C GLU A 221 20.23 3.15 17.81
N PRO A 222 20.03 2.58 19.00
CA PRO A 222 18.99 3.02 19.91
C PRO A 222 19.30 4.46 20.32
N THR A 223 18.48 5.41 19.87
CA THR A 223 18.51 6.78 20.40
C THR A 223 17.94 6.73 21.82
N VAL A 224 18.79 6.37 22.78
CA VAL A 224 18.52 6.62 24.19
C VAL A 224 18.60 8.13 24.37
N HIS A 225 17.46 8.81 24.27
CA HIS A 225 17.32 10.13 24.88
C HIS A 225 17.41 9.95 26.39
N LEU A 226 18.63 9.93 26.92
CA LEU A 226 18.91 10.22 28.32
C LEU A 226 18.41 11.65 28.56
N LEU A 227 17.21 11.77 29.12
CA LEU A 227 16.83 12.94 29.90
C LEU A 227 17.79 12.97 31.09
N ASP A 228 18.89 13.72 30.96
CA ASP A 228 19.74 14.11 32.06
C ASP A 228 18.93 15.02 33.01
N ASN A 229 18.17 14.40 33.91
CA ASN A 229 17.71 15.05 35.12
C ASN A 229 18.88 15.09 36.10
N ASN A 230 19.68 16.16 36.04
CA ASN A 230 20.52 16.54 37.16
C ASN A 230 20.70 18.07 37.20
N THR A 231 19.81 18.72 37.94
CA THR A 231 20.12 19.98 38.62
C THR A 231 19.58 19.90 40.03
N ILE A 232 20.30 19.16 40.87
CA ILE A 232 20.39 19.47 42.30
C ILE A 232 21.33 20.68 42.39
N VAL A 233 20.81 21.83 42.79
CA VAL A 233 21.64 22.93 43.30
C VAL A 233 21.19 23.17 44.73
N GLU A 234 21.93 22.57 45.66
CA GLU A 234 22.08 23.09 47.01
C GLU A 234 23.06 24.28 46.96
N THR A 235 22.62 25.46 47.37
CA THR A 235 23.45 26.40 48.16
C THR A 235 22.56 27.37 48.91
#